data_AF-A0A524DRL5-F1
#
_entry.id   AF-A0A524DRL5-F1
#
_cell.length_a   1.000
_cell.length_b   1.000
_cell.length_c   1.000
_cell.angle_alpha   90.00
_cell.angle_beta   90.00
_cell.angle_gamma   90.00
#
_symmetry.space_group_name_H-M   'P 1'
#
loop_
_entity.id
_entity.type
_entity.pdbx_description
1 polymer ?
#
loop_
_entity_poly.entity_id
_entity_poly.type
_entity_poly.pdbx_seq_one_letter_code
_entity_poly.pdbx_strand_id
1 'polypeptide(L)'
;MSPKELTKVDITNAVFKEPIEVLKQISSNLEDIKYTKVIQTFVMEDRRLNLSLENEGSTYFKGKIVWIGNKKDESEGTIFCVDNKNELKQINPTAENTEKVILDLKKETIKISTASKTKCAVCGKNIEIFDDVIGCPLCQSKAHKDHMIDWVRMKHSCPVCKKSLNVSSTGVIFID
;
A
#
# COMPACT_ATOMS: atom_id res chain seq x y z
N MET A 1 -11.22 -38.35 -4.63
CA MET A 1 -11.68 -36.95 -4.49
C MET A 1 -10.52 -36.07 -4.91
N SER A 2 -10.68 -35.26 -5.97
CA SER A 2 -9.60 -34.36 -6.42
C SER A 2 -9.36 -33.30 -5.35
N PRO A 3 -8.11 -32.96 -4.99
CA PRO A 3 -7.84 -31.84 -4.10
C PRO A 3 -8.45 -30.59 -4.72
N LYS A 4 -9.25 -29.83 -3.95
CA LYS A 4 -9.70 -28.51 -4.40
C LYS A 4 -8.45 -27.62 -4.46
N GLU A 5 -7.89 -27.45 -5.65
CA GLU A 5 -6.82 -26.48 -5.88
C GLU A 5 -7.25 -25.11 -5.34
N LEU A 6 -6.53 -24.57 -4.36
CA LEU A 6 -6.78 -23.23 -3.85
C LEU A 6 -6.43 -22.24 -4.95
N THR A 7 -7.44 -21.78 -5.70
CA THR A 7 -7.26 -20.84 -6.81
C THR A 7 -7.07 -19.38 -6.38
N LYS A 8 -7.28 -19.10 -5.09
CA LYS A 8 -7.23 -17.77 -4.49
C LYS A 8 -6.49 -17.84 -3.17
N VAL A 9 -5.48 -17.01 -3.00
CA VAL A 9 -4.67 -16.91 -1.79
C VAL A 9 -4.90 -15.55 -1.16
N ASP A 10 -5.21 -15.51 0.13
CA ASP A 10 -5.28 -14.26 0.89
C ASP A 10 -3.87 -13.81 1.26
N ILE A 11 -3.47 -12.64 0.76
CA ILE A 11 -2.14 -12.06 0.98
C ILE A 11 -2.21 -10.74 1.74
N THR A 12 -3.36 -10.42 2.36
CA THR A 12 -3.60 -9.14 3.03
C THR A 12 -2.51 -8.80 4.06
N ASN A 13 -2.18 -9.75 4.93
CA ASN A 13 -1.14 -9.55 5.95
C ASN A 13 0.26 -9.35 5.35
N ALA A 14 0.58 -10.05 4.25
CA ALA A 14 1.87 -9.92 3.58
C ALA A 14 2.03 -8.49 3.00
N VAL A 15 0.96 -7.98 2.38
CA VAL A 15 0.93 -6.62 1.81
C VAL A 15 1.16 -5.54 2.86
N PHE A 16 0.54 -5.67 4.03
CA PHE A 16 0.69 -4.69 5.11
C PHE A 16 2.04 -4.76 5.82
N LYS A 17 2.78 -5.86 5.67
CA LYS A 17 4.07 -6.06 6.32
C LYS A 17 5.23 -5.54 5.49
N GLU A 18 5.54 -6.17 4.36
CA GLU A 18 6.68 -5.79 3.51
C GLU A 18 6.66 -6.47 2.12
N PRO A 19 7.31 -5.87 1.11
CA PRO A 19 7.29 -6.38 -0.27
C PRO A 19 7.79 -7.81 -0.44
N ILE A 20 8.81 -8.20 0.33
CA ILE A 20 9.40 -9.54 0.21
C ILE A 20 8.42 -10.64 0.66
N GLU A 21 7.53 -10.35 1.61
CA GLU A 21 6.49 -11.29 2.02
C GLU A 21 5.45 -11.47 0.91
N VAL A 22 5.11 -10.40 0.19
CA VAL A 22 4.24 -10.48 -1.00
C VAL A 22 4.90 -11.33 -2.08
N LEU A 23 6.18 -11.13 -2.35
CA LEU A 23 6.92 -11.91 -3.34
C LEU A 23 7.03 -13.40 -2.96
N LYS A 24 7.24 -13.72 -1.67
CA LYS A 24 7.18 -15.11 -1.20
C LYS A 24 5.83 -15.75 -1.53
N GLN A 25 4.72 -15.06 -1.25
CA GLN A 25 3.38 -15.56 -1.58
C GLN A 25 3.19 -15.75 -3.09
N ILE A 26 3.71 -14.84 -3.91
CA ILE A 26 3.65 -14.96 -5.37
C ILE A 26 4.48 -16.17 -5.83
N SER A 27 5.77 -16.23 -5.48
CA SER A 27 6.69 -17.27 -5.95
C SER A 27 6.38 -18.67 -5.41
N SER A 28 5.72 -18.79 -4.25
CA SER A 28 5.26 -20.09 -3.73
C SER A 28 4.01 -20.61 -4.43
N ASN A 29 3.27 -19.78 -5.16
CA ASN A 29 2.00 -20.17 -5.78
C ASN A 29 1.96 -19.98 -7.32
N LEU A 30 2.87 -19.20 -7.88
CA LEU A 30 3.01 -18.97 -9.32
C LEU A 30 4.43 -19.34 -9.76
N GLU A 31 4.53 -20.27 -10.71
CA GLU A 31 5.80 -20.66 -11.30
C GLU A 31 6.35 -19.56 -12.23
N ASP A 32 7.69 -19.45 -12.27
CA ASP A 32 8.46 -18.61 -13.19
C ASP A 32 8.17 -17.09 -13.13
N ILE A 33 7.81 -16.56 -11.97
CA ILE A 33 7.74 -15.10 -11.78
C ILE A 33 9.16 -14.54 -11.65
N LYS A 34 9.61 -13.79 -12.66
CA LYS A 34 10.92 -13.13 -12.69
C LYS A 34 10.86 -11.68 -12.27
N TYR A 35 11.80 -11.30 -11.41
CA TYR A 35 11.99 -9.93 -10.98
C TYR A 35 13.46 -9.65 -10.67
N THR A 36 13.87 -8.41 -10.89
CA THR A 36 15.18 -7.89 -10.48
C THR A 36 15.02 -7.01 -9.25
N LYS A 37 15.82 -7.27 -8.20
CA LYS A 37 15.88 -6.42 -7.01
C LYS A 37 16.81 -5.22 -7.27
N VAL A 38 16.28 -4.01 -7.09
CA VAL A 38 17.03 -2.75 -7.13
C VAL A 38 16.78 -2.01 -5.81
N ILE A 39 17.77 -2.03 -4.91
CA ILE A 39 17.69 -1.43 -3.57
C ILE A 39 16.50 -2.02 -2.77
N GLN A 40 15.40 -1.27 -2.64
CA GLN A 40 14.18 -1.61 -1.90
C GLN A 40 12.98 -1.87 -2.83
N THR A 41 13.23 -2.04 -4.13
CA THR A 41 12.20 -2.26 -5.15
C THR A 41 12.50 -3.55 -5.92
N PHE A 42 11.44 -4.25 -6.30
CA PHE A 42 11.47 -5.47 -7.09
C PHE A 42 10.76 -5.20 -8.41
N VAL A 43 11.53 -5.07 -9.48
CA VAL A 43 11.03 -4.74 -10.82
C VAL A 43 10.64 -6.02 -11.53
N MET A 44 9.38 -6.10 -11.97
CA MET A 44 8.83 -7.26 -12.67
C MET A 44 9.37 -7.31 -14.10
N GLU A 45 10.08 -8.38 -14.46
CA GLU A 45 10.71 -8.50 -15.78
C GLU A 45 9.66 -8.77 -16.86
N ASP A 46 8.78 -9.74 -16.62
CA ASP A 46 7.83 -10.21 -17.63
C ASP A 46 6.48 -9.48 -17.61
N ARG A 47 6.28 -8.54 -16.65
CA ARG A 47 5.03 -7.76 -16.44
C ARG A 47 3.74 -8.59 -16.58
N ARG A 48 3.81 -9.84 -16.12
CA ARG A 48 2.75 -10.86 -16.24
C ARG A 48 1.63 -10.64 -15.22
N LEU A 49 2.01 -10.22 -14.01
CA LEU A 49 1.09 -10.01 -12.90
C LEU A 49 0.26 -8.74 -13.08
N ASN A 50 -1.05 -8.86 -12.97
CA ASN A 50 -1.98 -7.73 -13.00
C ASN A 50 -2.37 -7.31 -11.58
N LEU A 51 -2.87 -6.10 -11.45
CA LEU A 51 -3.52 -5.62 -10.24
C LEU A 51 -4.86 -4.99 -10.61
N SER A 52 -5.88 -5.29 -9.82
CA SER A 52 -7.18 -4.61 -9.92
C SER A 52 -7.66 -4.13 -8.55
N LEU A 53 -8.24 -2.93 -8.53
CA LEU A 53 -8.90 -2.37 -7.37
C LEU A 53 -10.41 -2.53 -7.52
N GLU A 54 -11.05 -3.01 -6.48
CA GLU A 54 -12.49 -3.25 -6.41
C GLU A 54 -13.07 -2.49 -5.22
N ASN A 55 -14.21 -1.84 -5.43
CA ASN A 55 -15.02 -1.27 -4.36
C ASN A 55 -16.44 -1.82 -4.49
N GLU A 56 -17.00 -2.34 -3.41
CA GLU A 56 -18.33 -3.00 -3.40
C GLU A 56 -18.51 -4.04 -4.53
N GLY A 57 -17.43 -4.77 -4.86
CA GLY A 57 -17.41 -5.78 -5.93
C GLY A 57 -17.27 -5.24 -7.36
N SER A 58 -17.27 -3.92 -7.55
CA SER A 58 -17.05 -3.28 -8.86
C SER A 58 -15.59 -2.91 -9.05
N THR A 59 -14.97 -3.43 -10.12
CA THR A 59 -13.61 -3.05 -10.51
C THR A 59 -13.61 -1.64 -11.12
N TYR A 60 -12.85 -0.72 -10.53
CA TYR A 60 -12.73 0.65 -11.03
C TYR A 60 -11.31 1.00 -11.51
N PHE A 61 -10.32 0.17 -11.18
CA PHE A 61 -8.95 0.32 -11.65
C PHE A 61 -8.34 -1.03 -11.97
N LYS A 62 -7.58 -1.10 -13.06
CA LYS A 62 -6.81 -2.29 -13.44
C LYS A 62 -5.56 -1.89 -14.22
N GLY A 63 -4.47 -2.62 -14.01
CA GLY A 63 -3.27 -2.50 -14.83
C GLY A 63 -2.26 -3.61 -14.56
N LYS A 64 -1.08 -3.48 -15.17
CA LYS A 64 0.04 -4.41 -15.01
C LYS A 64 0.97 -3.94 -13.91
N ILE A 65 1.38 -4.83 -13.02
CA ILE A 65 2.37 -4.52 -11.99
C ILE A 65 3.73 -4.38 -12.67
N VAL A 66 4.34 -3.20 -12.51
CA VAL A 66 5.68 -2.88 -13.02
C VAL A 66 6.73 -3.16 -11.95
N TRP A 67 6.45 -2.77 -10.72
CA TRP A 67 7.32 -3.05 -9.58
C TRP A 67 6.54 -3.09 -8.27
N ILE A 68 7.15 -3.76 -7.29
CA ILE A 68 6.68 -3.86 -5.91
C ILE A 68 7.82 -3.35 -5.01
N GLY A 69 7.54 -2.46 -4.05
CA GLY A 69 8.62 -1.84 -3.27
C GLY A 69 8.17 -1.33 -1.91
N ASN A 70 9.14 -0.95 -1.07
CA ASN A 70 8.89 -0.40 0.25
C ASN A 70 8.24 0.98 0.17
N LYS A 71 7.61 1.40 1.28
CA LYS A 71 7.16 2.78 1.44
C LYS A 71 8.34 3.74 1.49
N LYS A 72 8.15 4.94 0.96
CA LYS A 72 9.18 6.00 0.93
C LYS A 72 9.62 6.48 2.31
N ASP A 73 8.77 6.31 3.32
CA ASP A 73 9.04 6.70 4.71
C ASP A 73 9.59 5.54 5.55
N GLU A 74 10.00 4.43 4.90
CA GLU A 74 10.53 3.22 5.52
C GLU A 74 9.56 2.52 6.49
N SER A 75 8.31 2.98 6.57
CA SER A 75 7.30 2.30 7.37
C SER A 75 6.89 0.96 6.76
N GLU A 76 6.33 0.08 7.60
CA GLU A 76 5.83 -1.22 7.17
C GLU A 76 4.77 -1.08 6.07
N GLY A 77 4.82 -2.02 5.12
CA GLY A 77 3.85 -2.13 4.03
C GLY A 77 4.51 -2.18 2.66
N THR A 78 3.65 -2.31 1.66
CA THR A 78 4.03 -2.53 0.26
C THR A 78 3.41 -1.48 -0.64
N ILE A 79 4.22 -0.89 -1.52
CA ILE A 79 3.77 -0.08 -2.63
C ILE A 79 3.77 -0.93 -3.89
N PHE A 80 2.67 -0.87 -4.63
CA PHE A 80 2.59 -1.41 -5.99
C PHE A 80 2.62 -0.27 -6.99
N CYS A 81 3.50 -0.37 -7.99
CA CYS A 81 3.42 0.49 -9.17
C CYS A 81 2.75 -0.26 -10.30
N VAL A 82 1.68 0.35 -10.81
CA VAL A 82 0.81 -0.27 -11.81
C VAL A 82 0.70 0.63 -13.02
N ASP A 83 0.97 0.05 -14.18
CA ASP A 83 0.77 0.66 -15.49
C ASP A 83 -0.64 0.32 -15.99
N ASN A 84 -1.50 1.32 -16.09
CA ASN A 84 -2.88 1.17 -16.60
C ASN A 84 -3.02 1.54 -18.09
N LYS A 85 -1.90 1.65 -18.83
CA LYS A 85 -1.75 2.14 -20.21
C LYS A 85 -1.82 3.66 -20.40
N ASN A 86 -2.45 4.38 -19.48
CA ASN A 86 -2.52 5.84 -19.54
C ASN A 86 -1.41 6.48 -18.72
N GLU A 87 -1.14 5.92 -17.54
CA GLU A 87 -0.16 6.42 -16.58
C GLU A 87 0.36 5.30 -15.66
N LEU A 88 1.45 5.61 -14.95
CA LEU A 88 1.93 4.81 -13.83
C LEU A 88 1.28 5.33 -12.55
N LYS A 89 0.54 4.48 -11.85
CA LYS A 89 -0.03 4.76 -10.53
C LYS A 89 0.68 3.98 -9.44
N GLN A 90 1.01 4.66 -8.35
CA GLN A 90 1.42 4.02 -7.11
C GLN A 90 0.18 3.76 -6.26
N ILE A 91 0.11 2.55 -5.70
CA ILE A 91 -0.99 2.06 -4.90
C ILE A 91 -0.39 1.67 -3.55
N ASN A 92 -0.99 2.17 -2.47
CA ASN A 92 -0.49 2.00 -1.12
C ASN A 92 -1.56 1.37 -0.22
N PRO A 93 -1.69 0.03 -0.24
CA PRO A 93 -2.67 -0.66 0.59
C PRO A 93 -2.28 -0.62 2.05
N THR A 94 -3.20 -0.17 2.89
CA THR A 94 -3.05 -0.11 4.35
C THR A 94 -4.30 -0.63 5.05
N ALA A 95 -4.21 -0.87 6.35
CA ALA A 95 -5.35 -1.31 7.16
C ALA A 95 -6.52 -0.31 7.12
N GLU A 96 -6.24 0.98 6.86
CA GLU A 96 -7.20 2.07 6.81
C GLU A 96 -7.95 2.13 5.47
N ASN A 97 -7.31 1.74 4.36
CA ASN A 97 -7.88 1.90 3.02
C ASN A 97 -8.19 0.57 2.29
N THR A 98 -7.90 -0.56 2.93
CA THR A 98 -8.01 -1.89 2.33
C THR A 98 -8.78 -2.84 3.25
N GLU A 99 -9.74 -3.57 2.68
CA GLU A 99 -10.44 -4.67 3.33
C GLU A 99 -9.71 -5.99 3.16
N LYS A 100 -9.31 -6.28 1.93
CA LYS A 100 -8.76 -7.58 1.59
C LYS A 100 -7.87 -7.51 0.36
N VAL A 101 -6.82 -8.33 0.35
CA VAL A 101 -5.99 -8.55 -0.83
C VAL A 101 -5.96 -10.04 -1.18
N ILE A 102 -6.41 -10.36 -2.39
CA ILE A 102 -6.45 -11.73 -2.91
C ILE A 102 -5.54 -11.85 -4.12
N LEU A 103 -4.62 -12.81 -4.08
CA LEU A 103 -3.91 -13.30 -5.25
C LEU A 103 -4.77 -14.36 -5.95
N ASP A 104 -5.29 -14.04 -7.13
CA ASP A 104 -6.04 -14.96 -8.00
C ASP A 104 -5.05 -15.67 -8.93
N LEU A 105 -4.75 -16.93 -8.64
CA LEU A 105 -3.71 -17.70 -9.34
C LEU A 105 -4.10 -17.99 -10.78
N LYS A 106 -5.38 -18.23 -11.05
CA LYS A 106 -5.89 -18.51 -12.40
C LYS A 106 -5.81 -17.29 -13.32
N LYS A 107 -6.00 -16.09 -12.75
CA LYS A 107 -5.98 -14.84 -13.51
C LYS A 107 -4.66 -14.08 -13.40
N GLU A 108 -3.73 -14.59 -12.60
CA GLU A 108 -2.46 -13.93 -12.28
C GLU A 108 -2.69 -12.45 -11.95
N THR A 109 -3.62 -12.23 -11.02
CA THR A 109 -4.09 -10.88 -10.66
C THR A 109 -4.13 -10.75 -9.15
N ILE A 110 -3.51 -9.69 -8.63
CA ILE A 110 -3.73 -9.21 -7.27
C ILE A 110 -4.99 -8.34 -7.26
N LYS A 111 -6.01 -8.79 -6.54
CA LYS A 111 -7.26 -8.06 -6.32
C LYS A 111 -7.23 -7.40 -4.96
N ILE A 112 -7.43 -6.09 -4.93
CA ILE A 112 -7.49 -5.31 -3.70
C ILE A 112 -8.92 -4.81 -3.56
N SER A 113 -9.61 -5.27 -2.52
CA SER A 113 -10.89 -4.72 -2.09
C SER A 113 -10.61 -3.48 -1.24
N THR A 114 -10.90 -2.30 -1.78
CA THR A 114 -10.64 -1.01 -1.13
C THR A 114 -11.81 -0.60 -0.26
N ALA A 115 -11.54 0.09 0.84
CA ALA A 115 -12.53 0.70 1.70
C ALA A 115 -11.99 1.99 2.30
N SER A 116 -12.84 2.81 2.92
CA SER A 116 -12.42 4.08 3.51
C SER A 116 -12.70 4.06 5.02
N LYS A 117 -11.86 3.36 5.79
CA LYS A 117 -12.12 3.09 7.22
C LYS A 117 -11.62 4.20 8.15
N THR A 118 -10.83 5.14 7.66
CA THR A 118 -10.24 6.20 8.48
C THR A 118 -10.27 7.53 7.74
N LYS A 119 -10.48 8.60 8.52
CA LYS A 119 -10.45 9.97 8.05
C LYS A 119 -9.13 10.63 8.43
N CYS A 120 -8.64 11.50 7.56
CA CYS A 120 -7.48 12.32 7.82
C CYS A 120 -7.73 13.22 9.03
N ALA A 121 -6.84 13.15 10.02
CA ALA A 121 -6.93 13.91 11.26
C ALA A 121 -6.85 15.44 11.09
N VAL A 122 -6.49 15.92 9.90
CA VAL A 122 -6.32 17.35 9.59
C VAL A 122 -7.49 17.88 8.74
N CYS A 123 -7.78 17.25 7.60
CA CYS A 123 -8.82 17.75 6.67
C CYS A 123 -10.19 17.09 6.84
N GLY A 124 -10.28 16.00 7.61
CA GLY A 124 -11.52 15.25 7.86
C GLY A 124 -12.05 14.43 6.68
N LYS A 125 -11.38 14.44 5.52
CA LYS A 125 -11.71 13.58 4.37
C LYS A 125 -11.19 12.17 4.56
N ASN A 126 -11.76 11.22 3.83
CA ASN A 126 -11.31 9.82 3.85
C ASN A 126 -9.86 9.68 3.37
N ILE A 127 -9.19 8.65 3.88
CA ILE A 127 -7.92 8.16 3.37
C ILE A 127 -8.20 7.05 2.38
N GLU A 128 -7.80 7.26 1.13
CA GLU A 128 -8.06 6.37 0.00
C GLU A 128 -6.80 5.59 -0.42
N ILE A 129 -6.96 4.66 -1.35
CA ILE A 129 -5.90 3.70 -1.76
C ILE A 129 -4.70 4.33 -2.49
N PHE A 130 -4.91 5.51 -3.10
CA PHE A 130 -3.89 6.25 -3.82
C PHE A 130 -3.23 7.33 -2.97
N ASP A 131 -3.68 7.50 -1.72
CA ASP A 131 -3.18 8.54 -0.85
C ASP A 131 -1.83 8.14 -0.21
N ASP A 132 -0.93 9.12 -0.12
CA ASP A 132 0.21 9.03 0.77
C ASP A 132 -0.25 9.37 2.20
N VAL A 133 0.02 8.46 3.13
CA VAL A 133 -0.49 8.53 4.51
C VAL A 133 0.69 8.51 5.47
N ILE A 134 0.64 9.35 6.49
CA ILE A 134 1.59 9.34 7.59
C ILE A 134 0.85 9.25 8.93
N GLY A 135 1.47 8.61 9.90
CA GLY A 135 0.95 8.47 11.26
C GLY A 135 1.76 9.29 12.25
N CYS A 136 1.10 9.78 13.30
CA CYS A 136 1.80 10.29 14.47
C CYS A 136 2.61 9.14 15.12
N PRO A 137 3.91 9.30 15.43
CA PRO A 137 4.72 8.24 16.04
C PRO A 137 4.27 7.87 17.47
N LEU A 138 3.48 8.73 18.11
CA LEU A 138 3.06 8.59 19.51
C LEU A 138 1.65 8.00 19.67
N CYS A 139 0.68 8.48 18.89
CA CYS A 139 -0.71 8.06 19.00
C CYS A 139 -1.25 7.41 17.72
N GLN A 140 -0.41 7.26 16.69
CA GLN A 140 -0.71 6.60 15.42
C GLN A 140 -1.87 7.20 14.62
N SER A 141 -2.37 8.38 15.00
CA SER A 141 -3.41 9.09 14.25
C SER A 141 -2.94 9.34 12.81
N LYS A 142 -3.77 8.96 11.85
CA LYS A 142 -3.44 8.98 10.42
C LYS A 142 -3.94 10.26 9.76
N ALA A 143 -3.16 10.76 8.82
CA ALA A 143 -3.54 11.86 7.95
C ALA A 143 -2.84 11.72 6.61
N HIS A 144 -3.38 12.40 5.59
CA HIS A 144 -2.64 12.62 4.35
C HIS A 144 -1.27 13.23 4.69
N LYS A 145 -0.23 12.71 4.06
CA LYS A 145 1.16 13.05 4.36
C LYS A 145 1.39 14.55 4.38
N ASP A 146 0.97 15.24 3.32
CA ASP A 146 1.15 16.68 3.17
C ASP A 146 0.42 17.46 4.26
N HIS A 147 -0.85 17.11 4.54
CA HIS A 147 -1.64 17.78 5.57
C HIS A 147 -1.02 17.63 6.98
N MET A 148 -0.48 16.45 7.32
CA MET A 148 0.17 16.25 8.62
C MET A 148 1.48 17.02 8.70
N ILE A 149 2.31 16.99 7.65
CA ILE A 149 3.60 17.70 7.62
C ILE A 149 3.38 19.20 7.78
N ASP A 150 2.45 19.77 7.03
CA ASP A 150 2.13 21.20 7.11
C ASP A 150 1.61 21.57 8.49
N TRP A 151 0.72 20.74 9.07
CA TRP A 151 0.22 20.97 10.43
C TRP A 151 1.35 20.97 11.46
N VAL A 152 2.22 19.95 11.45
CA VAL A 152 3.31 19.85 12.42
C VAL A 152 4.32 20.98 12.23
N ARG A 153 4.62 21.41 11.00
CA ARG A 153 5.47 22.59 10.76
C ARG A 153 4.88 23.88 11.31
N MET A 154 3.54 24.02 11.30
CA MET A 154 2.86 25.22 11.79
C MET A 154 2.60 25.21 13.29
N LYS A 155 2.35 24.03 13.88
CA LYS A 155 1.84 23.88 15.26
C LYS A 155 2.80 23.13 16.18
N HIS A 156 3.89 22.57 15.65
CA HIS A 156 4.89 21.77 16.37
C HIS A 156 4.28 20.68 17.27
N SER A 157 3.12 20.14 16.89
CA SER A 157 2.35 19.21 17.71
C SER A 157 1.40 18.36 16.90
N CYS A 158 1.06 17.17 17.44
CA CYS A 158 0.05 16.30 16.85
C CYS A 158 -1.35 16.93 16.93
N PRO A 159 -2.16 16.93 15.84
CA PRO A 159 -3.52 17.46 15.86
C PRO A 159 -4.44 16.70 16.82
N VAL A 160 -4.12 15.44 17.14
CA VAL A 160 -4.95 14.56 17.99
C VAL A 160 -4.43 14.53 19.43
N CYS A 161 -3.23 13.98 19.68
CA CYS A 161 -2.73 13.79 21.04
C CYS A 161 -2.03 15.02 21.64
N LYS A 162 -1.87 16.10 20.84
CA LYS A 162 -1.25 17.38 21.23
C LYS A 162 0.20 17.31 21.70
N LYS A 163 0.84 16.14 21.69
CA LYS A 163 2.25 15.99 22.02
C LYS A 163 3.13 16.67 20.97
N SER A 164 4.27 17.20 21.41
CA SER A 164 5.24 17.90 20.57
C SER A 164 5.81 16.97 19.49
N LEU A 165 5.86 17.49 18.28
CA LEU A 165 6.40 16.81 17.11
C LEU A 165 7.15 17.84 16.26
N ASN A 166 8.19 17.37 15.58
CA ASN A 166 8.89 18.13 14.56
C ASN A 166 8.99 17.33 13.25
N VAL A 167 9.26 18.05 12.16
CA VAL A 167 9.44 17.46 10.84
C VAL A 167 10.84 17.74 10.34
N SER A 168 11.55 16.70 9.87
CA SER A 168 12.85 16.87 9.24
C SER A 168 12.73 17.60 7.89
N SER A 169 13.86 18.02 7.34
CA SER A 169 13.92 18.53 5.95
C SER A 169 13.40 17.51 4.92
N THR A 170 13.49 16.22 5.24
CA THR A 170 13.02 15.10 4.41
C THR A 170 11.54 14.74 4.63
N GLY A 171 10.81 15.45 5.49
CA GLY A 171 9.39 15.20 5.73
C GLY A 171 9.10 14.07 6.73
N VAL A 172 10.10 13.61 7.48
CA VAL A 172 9.94 12.60 8.52
C VAL A 172 9.49 13.28 9.82
N ILE A 173 8.41 12.77 10.41
CA ILE A 173 7.90 13.26 11.70
C ILE A 173 8.63 12.55 12.83
N PHE A 174 9.20 13.31 13.75
CA PHE A 174 9.86 12.81 14.95
C PHE A 174 9.35 13.53 16.20
N ILE A 175 9.64 12.94 17.35
CA ILE A 175 9.28 13.49 18.66
C ILE A 175 10.36 14.52 19.02
N ASP A 176 9.93 15.71 19.38
CA ASP A 176 10.82 16.75 19.91
C ASP A 176 11.35 16.40 21.31
#